data_AF-A0A0E3BI05-F1
#
_entry.id   AF-A0A0E3BI05-F1
#
_cell.length_a   1.000
_cell.length_b   1.000
_cell.length_c   1.000
_cell.angle_alpha   90.00
_cell.angle_beta   90.00
_cell.angle_gamma   90.00
#
_symmetry.space_group_name_H-M   'P 1'
#
loop_
_entity.id
_entity.type
_entity.pdbx_description
1 polymer ?
#
loop_
_entity_poly.entity_id
_entity_poly.type
_entity_poly.pdbx_seq_one_letter_code
_entity_poly.pdbx_strand_id
1 'polypeptide(L)'
;MLISGMGFALSAITHLAAFAGQIDVLETHLPQDILETFTSAMTIGIFAVWMPAALIAQRINNGNRLQFSWKKVLAGCPSWMRNTAYAVFIYAFANFFLGIAGGMAEQQHGLRVFSGHWMIFYGMAFCIFFSSWNLPSMLKTRHCPAGHEVGHGDNFCPVCGLPAAQDSPNP
;
A
#
# COMPACT_ATOMS: atom_id res chain seq x y z
N MET A 1 -6.41 -8.48 -1.46
CA MET A 1 -6.65 -7.72 -2.72
C MET A 1 -8.05 -7.10 -2.79
N LEU A 2 -9.14 -7.86 -2.65
CA LEU A 2 -10.50 -7.28 -2.74
C LEU A 2 -10.78 -6.25 -1.62
N ILE A 3 -10.51 -6.61 -0.36
CA ILE A 3 -10.71 -5.72 0.79
C ILE A 3 -9.89 -4.42 0.65
N SER A 4 -8.63 -4.53 0.22
CA SER A 4 -7.78 -3.35 -0.04
C SER A 4 -8.33 -2.47 -1.16
N GLY A 5 -8.87 -3.07 -2.23
CA GLY A 5 -9.48 -2.33 -3.34
C GLY A 5 -10.76 -1.60 -2.92
N MET A 6 -11.63 -2.29 -2.16
CA MET A 6 -12.85 -1.68 -1.62
C MET A 6 -12.55 -0.56 -0.63
N GLY A 7 -11.60 -0.76 0.30
CA GLY A 7 -11.17 0.28 1.23
C GLY A 7 -10.56 1.49 0.52
N PHE A 8 -9.81 1.28 -0.57
CA PHE A 8 -9.31 2.36 -1.41
C PHE A 8 -10.43 3.13 -2.11
N ALA A 9 -11.42 2.44 -2.69
CA ALA A 9 -12.55 3.09 -3.34
C ALA A 9 -13.39 3.92 -2.35
N LEU A 10 -13.71 3.34 -1.19
CA LEU A 10 -14.47 4.02 -0.12
C LEU A 10 -13.71 5.25 0.39
N SER A 11 -12.42 5.11 0.68
CA SER A 11 -11.59 6.25 1.12
C SER A 11 -11.47 7.34 0.06
N ALA A 12 -11.31 7.00 -1.22
CA ALA A 12 -11.27 7.97 -2.31
C ALA A 12 -12.60 8.72 -2.46
N ILE A 13 -13.73 8.02 -2.37
CA ILE A 13 -15.07 8.65 -2.42
C ILE A 13 -15.25 9.60 -1.23
N THR A 14 -14.94 9.15 -0.01
CA THR A 14 -15.01 10.01 1.18
C THR A 14 -14.09 11.22 1.06
N HIS A 15 -12.89 11.04 0.50
CA HIS A 15 -11.95 12.13 0.32
C HIS A 15 -12.42 13.15 -0.71
N LEU A 16 -13.00 12.70 -1.84
CA LEU A 16 -13.56 13.58 -2.86
C LEU A 16 -14.78 14.34 -2.34
N ALA A 17 -15.67 13.67 -1.57
CA ALA A 17 -16.80 14.32 -0.92
C ALA A 17 -16.33 15.39 0.09
N ALA A 18 -15.31 15.08 0.89
CA ALA A 18 -14.70 16.02 1.82
C ALA A 18 -14.04 17.21 1.10
N PHE A 19 -13.37 16.96 -0.03
CA PHE A 19 -12.72 18.00 -0.83
C PHE A 19 -13.74 18.91 -1.52
N ALA A 20 -14.87 18.37 -1.99
CA ALA A 20 -15.94 19.13 -2.62
C ALA A 20 -16.76 19.98 -1.63
N GLY A 21 -16.48 19.92 -0.33
CA GLY A 21 -17.28 20.58 0.70
C GLY A 21 -18.69 20.01 0.84
N GLN A 22 -18.95 18.80 0.31
CA GLN A 22 -20.26 18.12 0.40
C GLN A 22 -20.38 17.28 1.68
N ILE A 23 -19.61 17.62 2.71
CA ILE A 23 -19.55 16.87 3.95
C ILE A 23 -20.85 17.06 4.74
N ASP A 24 -21.42 18.26 4.64
CA ASP A 24 -22.74 18.59 5.18
C ASP A 24 -23.82 17.65 4.64
N VAL A 25 -23.75 17.23 3.36
CA VAL A 25 -24.73 16.28 2.78
C VAL A 25 -24.54 14.89 3.38
N LEU A 26 -23.29 14.48 3.63
CA LEU A 26 -22.99 13.21 4.26
C LEU A 26 -23.43 13.21 5.73
N GLU A 27 -23.17 14.29 6.46
CA GLU A 27 -23.49 14.45 7.89
C GLU A 27 -24.99 14.70 8.13
N THR A 28 -25.69 15.36 7.20
CA THR A 28 -27.14 15.57 7.29
C THR A 28 -27.91 14.27 7.02
N HIS A 29 -27.36 13.35 6.22
CA HIS A 29 -28.03 12.09 5.85
C HIS A 29 -27.55 10.86 6.61
N LEU A 30 -26.34 10.88 7.21
CA LEU A 30 -25.86 9.81 8.07
C LEU A 30 -26.00 10.20 9.55
N PRO A 31 -26.67 9.38 10.37
CA PRO A 31 -26.63 9.56 11.81
C PRO A 31 -25.20 9.36 12.32
N GLN A 32 -24.84 10.14 13.36
CA GLN A 32 -23.47 10.31 13.84
C GLN A 32 -22.83 8.98 14.28
N ASP A 33 -23.61 8.06 14.82
CA ASP A 33 -23.21 6.70 15.21
C ASP A 33 -22.70 5.87 14.03
N ILE A 34 -23.32 6.00 12.84
CA ILE A 34 -22.88 5.31 11.62
C ILE A 34 -21.56 5.90 11.12
N LEU A 35 -21.37 7.23 11.20
CA LEU A 35 -20.14 7.88 10.78
C LEU A 35 -18.95 7.48 11.66
N GLU A 36 -19.15 7.41 12.99
CA GLU A 36 -18.13 6.95 13.94
C GLU A 36 -17.79 5.47 13.72
N THR A 37 -18.81 4.63 13.51
CA THR A 37 -18.63 3.20 13.20
C THR A 37 -17.88 3.01 11.87
N PHE A 38 -18.20 3.80 10.85
CA PHE A 38 -17.50 3.77 9.57
C PHE A 38 -16.03 4.18 9.71
N THR A 39 -15.76 5.29 10.39
CA THR A 39 -14.41 5.83 10.62
C THR A 39 -13.54 4.84 11.40
N SER A 40 -14.09 4.24 12.45
CA SER A 40 -13.41 3.20 13.23
C SER A 40 -13.18 1.92 12.40
N ALA A 41 -14.18 1.46 11.65
CA ALA A 41 -14.05 0.30 10.77
C ALA A 41 -12.97 0.48 9.69
N MET A 42 -12.89 1.66 9.04
CA MET A 42 -11.84 1.98 8.08
C MET A 42 -10.47 2.03 8.74
N THR A 43 -10.37 2.62 9.93
CA THR A 43 -9.10 2.71 10.65
C THR A 43 -8.60 1.33 11.11
N ILE A 44 -9.47 0.50 11.66
CA ILE A 44 -9.13 -0.88 12.06
C ILE A 44 -8.82 -1.73 10.83
N GLY A 45 -9.60 -1.58 9.76
CA GLY A 45 -9.42 -2.30 8.51
C GLY A 45 -8.07 -2.04 7.84
N ILE A 46 -7.45 -0.86 8.06
CA ILE A 46 -6.07 -0.62 7.63
C ILE A 46 -5.14 -1.66 8.23
N PHE A 47 -5.19 -1.92 9.54
CA PHE A 47 -4.28 -2.87 10.17
C PHE A 47 -4.46 -4.28 9.61
N ALA A 48 -5.70 -4.70 9.38
CA ALA A 48 -6.02 -6.01 8.81
C ALA A 48 -5.40 -6.20 7.40
N VAL A 49 -5.36 -5.14 6.61
CA VAL A 49 -4.88 -5.16 5.23
C VAL A 49 -3.38 -4.84 5.12
N TRP A 50 -2.89 -3.93 5.96
CA TRP A 50 -1.51 -3.43 5.93
C TRP A 50 -0.53 -4.43 6.53
N MET A 51 -0.89 -5.16 7.58
CA MET A 51 0.00 -6.15 8.19
C MET A 51 0.45 -7.23 7.18
N PRO A 52 -0.45 -7.91 6.44
CA PRO A 52 -0.04 -8.84 5.40
C PRO A 52 0.74 -8.17 4.27
N ALA A 53 0.35 -6.95 3.87
CA ALA A 53 1.04 -6.22 2.80
C ALA A 53 2.49 -5.87 3.20
N ALA A 54 2.72 -5.46 4.44
CA ALA A 54 4.04 -5.17 4.98
C ALA A 54 4.91 -6.43 5.03
N LEU A 55 4.36 -7.57 5.45
CA LEU A 55 5.08 -8.85 5.44
C LEU A 55 5.48 -9.28 4.03
N ILE A 56 4.58 -9.12 3.04
CA ILE A 56 4.87 -9.39 1.64
C ILE A 56 5.98 -8.47 1.12
N ALA A 57 5.87 -7.16 1.39
CA ALA A 57 6.86 -6.19 0.96
C ALA A 57 8.24 -6.45 1.60
N GLN A 58 8.26 -6.86 2.87
CA GLN A 58 9.48 -7.27 3.56
C GLN A 58 10.08 -8.54 2.93
N ARG A 59 9.25 -9.53 2.61
CA ARG A 59 9.68 -10.78 1.96
C ARG A 59 10.29 -10.54 0.59
N ILE A 60 9.69 -9.67 -0.23
CA ILE A 60 10.24 -9.29 -1.56
C ILE A 60 11.60 -8.60 -1.44
N ASN A 61 11.89 -7.94 -0.32
CA ASN A 61 13.18 -7.31 -0.04
C ASN A 61 14.12 -8.19 0.80
N ASN A 62 13.93 -9.51 0.82
CA ASN A 62 14.73 -10.47 1.59
C ASN A 62 14.85 -10.12 3.09
N GLY A 63 13.83 -9.47 3.67
CA GLY A 63 13.86 -9.04 5.06
C GLY A 63 14.83 -7.90 5.39
N ASN A 64 15.67 -7.46 4.44
CA ASN A 64 16.68 -6.44 4.68
C ASN A 64 16.08 -5.04 4.61
N ARG A 65 15.82 -4.45 5.79
CA ARG A 65 15.24 -3.09 5.91
C ARG A 65 16.13 -2.01 5.30
N LEU A 66 17.45 -2.20 5.27
CA LEU A 66 18.40 -1.20 4.75
C LEU A 66 18.39 -1.10 3.22
N GLN A 67 17.96 -2.16 2.52
CA GLN A 67 17.88 -2.19 1.05
C GLN A 67 16.44 -2.25 0.53
N PHE A 68 15.49 -1.72 1.31
CA PHE A 68 14.08 -1.73 0.94
C PHE A 68 13.83 -0.90 -0.32
N SER A 69 13.33 -1.55 -1.38
CA SER A 69 13.07 -0.91 -2.67
C SER A 69 11.61 -1.02 -3.07
N TRP A 70 10.91 0.12 -3.09
CA TRP A 70 9.53 0.20 -3.61
C TRP A 70 9.43 -0.22 -5.07
N LYS A 71 10.50 -0.02 -5.85
CA LYS A 71 10.55 -0.45 -7.26
C LYS A 71 10.47 -1.98 -7.38
N LYS A 72 11.12 -2.72 -6.47
CA LYS A 72 11.03 -4.19 -6.40
C LYS A 72 9.65 -4.64 -5.95
N VAL A 73 9.12 -4.05 -4.88
CA VAL A 73 7.80 -4.39 -4.32
C VAL A 73 6.68 -4.18 -5.35
N LEU A 74 6.77 -3.12 -6.15
CA LEU A 74 5.78 -2.74 -7.17
C LEU A 74 6.19 -3.13 -8.59
N ALA A 75 7.08 -4.12 -8.76
CA ALA A 75 7.55 -4.54 -10.07
C ALA A 75 6.46 -5.24 -10.91
N GLY A 76 5.49 -5.91 -10.26
CA GLY A 76 4.35 -6.55 -10.92
C GLY A 76 3.19 -5.59 -11.24
N CYS A 77 3.27 -4.32 -10.83
CA CYS A 77 2.25 -3.32 -11.17
C CYS A 77 2.57 -2.66 -12.54
N PRO A 78 1.56 -2.37 -13.37
CA PRO A 78 1.74 -1.53 -14.54
C PRO A 78 2.18 -0.11 -14.14
N SER A 79 2.85 0.58 -15.06
CA SER A 79 3.44 1.90 -14.81
C SER A 79 2.41 2.93 -14.35
N TRP A 80 1.21 2.96 -14.94
CA TRP A 80 0.14 3.88 -14.55
C TRP A 80 -0.26 3.68 -13.08
N MET A 81 -0.45 2.44 -12.64
CA MET A 81 -0.87 2.11 -11.27
C MET A 81 0.19 2.51 -10.25
N ARG A 82 1.46 2.23 -10.55
CA ARG A 82 2.58 2.64 -9.71
C ARG A 82 2.70 4.16 -9.62
N ASN A 83 2.54 4.87 -10.74
CA ASN A 83 2.60 6.33 -10.76
C ASN A 83 1.44 6.95 -10.00
N THR A 84 0.22 6.42 -10.13
CA THR A 84 -0.95 6.85 -9.36
C THR A 84 -0.74 6.64 -7.87
N ALA A 85 -0.18 5.50 -7.45
CA ALA A 85 0.13 5.25 -6.04
C ALA A 85 1.13 6.27 -5.48
N TYR A 86 2.19 6.62 -6.23
CA TYR A 86 3.13 7.67 -5.82
C TYR A 86 2.47 9.05 -5.77
N ALA A 87 1.63 9.39 -6.74
CA ALA A 87 0.92 10.66 -6.75
C ALA A 87 -0.02 10.80 -5.55
N VAL A 88 -0.81 9.75 -5.26
CA VAL A 88 -1.69 9.67 -4.08
C VAL A 88 -0.90 9.78 -2.79
N PHE A 89 0.25 9.09 -2.70
CA PHE A 89 1.13 9.15 -1.53
C PHE A 89 1.61 10.58 -1.27
N ILE A 90 2.17 11.24 -2.28
CA ILE A 90 2.68 12.62 -2.16
C ILE A 90 1.54 13.57 -1.79
N TYR A 91 0.39 13.45 -2.46
CA TYR A 91 -0.77 14.30 -2.23
C TYR A 91 -1.31 14.16 -0.80
N ALA A 92 -1.52 12.94 -0.31
CA ALA A 92 -2.07 12.72 1.01
C ALA A 92 -1.06 13.05 2.13
N PHE A 93 0.23 12.86 1.88
CA PHE A 93 1.29 13.33 2.78
C PHE A 93 1.28 14.86 2.87
N ALA A 94 1.24 15.58 1.75
CA ALA A 94 1.13 17.03 1.76
C ALA A 94 -0.13 17.52 2.49
N ASN A 95 -1.29 16.90 2.22
CA ASN A 95 -2.54 17.23 2.90
C ASN A 95 -2.49 16.97 4.41
N PHE A 96 -1.77 15.95 4.87
CA PHE A 96 -1.59 15.69 6.30
C PHE A 96 -0.89 16.84 7.00
N PHE A 97 0.25 17.29 6.47
CA PHE A 97 1.01 18.39 7.08
C PHE A 97 0.26 19.71 7.02
N LEU A 98 -0.46 19.97 5.93
CA LEU A 98 -1.33 21.14 5.81
C LEU A 98 -2.48 21.09 6.83
N GLY A 99 -3.07 19.91 7.05
CA GLY A 99 -4.12 19.70 8.05
C GLY A 99 -3.64 19.88 9.50
N ILE A 100 -2.43 19.42 9.82
CA ILE A 100 -1.80 19.65 11.14
C ILE A 100 -1.52 21.14 11.34
N ALA A 101 -0.92 21.80 10.35
CA ALA A 101 -0.54 23.21 10.44
C ALA A 101 -1.74 24.16 10.56
N GLY A 102 -2.88 23.81 9.94
CA GLY A 102 -4.12 24.58 9.99
C GLY A 102 -4.95 24.42 11.27
N GLY A 103 -4.54 23.54 12.19
CA GLY A 103 -5.31 23.17 13.37
C GLY A 103 -6.46 22.22 13.02
N MET A 104 -6.45 21.01 13.58
CA MET A 104 -7.49 19.99 13.34
C MET A 104 -8.84 20.31 14.02
N ALA A 105 -9.16 21.59 14.22
CA ALA A 105 -10.31 22.02 15.02
C ALA A 105 -11.65 21.90 14.27
N GLU A 106 -11.63 21.79 12.95
CA GLU A 106 -12.83 21.65 12.13
C GLU A 106 -13.04 20.19 11.69
N GLN A 107 -14.22 19.64 11.99
CA GLN A 107 -14.62 18.25 11.67
C GLN A 107 -14.39 17.90 10.19
N GLN A 108 -14.65 18.88 9.31
CA GLN A 108 -14.41 18.86 7.87
C GLN A 108 -12.93 18.66 7.51
N HIS A 109 -12.03 19.35 8.20
CA HIS A 109 -10.60 19.17 8.06
C HIS A 109 -10.15 17.80 8.60
N GLY A 110 -10.76 17.31 9.68
CA GLY A 110 -10.50 15.99 10.25
C GLY A 110 -10.79 14.86 9.24
N LEU A 111 -12.00 14.80 8.70
CA LEU A 111 -12.39 13.76 7.72
C LEU A 111 -11.53 13.78 6.46
N ARG A 112 -11.16 14.97 5.95
CA ARG A 112 -10.26 15.10 4.80
C ARG A 112 -8.87 14.51 5.09
N VAL A 113 -8.33 14.77 6.28
CA VAL A 113 -7.03 14.24 6.70
C VAL A 113 -7.09 12.72 6.88
N PHE A 114 -8.09 12.19 7.60
CA PHE A 114 -8.24 10.75 7.84
C PHE A 114 -8.49 9.95 6.55
N SER A 115 -9.38 10.42 5.69
CA SER A 115 -9.66 9.77 4.41
C SER A 115 -8.44 9.72 3.50
N GLY A 116 -7.60 10.76 3.51
CA GLY A 116 -6.32 10.76 2.78
C GLY A 116 -5.36 9.67 3.28
N HIS A 117 -5.29 9.44 4.59
CA HIS A 117 -4.46 8.36 5.16
C HIS A 117 -4.98 7.00 4.76
N TRP A 118 -6.30 6.79 4.87
CA TRP A 118 -6.93 5.54 4.46
C TRP A 118 -6.61 5.24 2.99
N MET A 119 -6.71 6.25 2.12
CA MET A 119 -6.42 6.12 0.70
C MET A 119 -4.97 5.69 0.42
N ILE A 120 -4.00 6.21 1.17
CA ILE A 120 -2.60 5.74 1.08
C ILE A 120 -2.49 4.27 1.49
N PHE A 121 -2.95 3.91 2.68
CA PHE A 121 -2.72 2.58 3.24
C PHE A 121 -3.43 1.50 2.43
N TYR A 122 -4.70 1.71 2.10
CA TYR A 122 -5.47 0.77 1.29
C TYR A 122 -4.95 0.71 -0.15
N GLY A 123 -4.62 1.86 -0.75
CA GLY A 123 -4.10 1.93 -2.11
C GLY A 123 -2.74 1.26 -2.26
N MET A 124 -1.80 1.53 -1.34
CA MET A 124 -0.49 0.89 -1.32
C MET A 124 -0.59 -0.60 -1.06
N ALA A 125 -1.43 -1.03 -0.11
CA ALA A 125 -1.65 -2.46 0.11
C ALA A 125 -2.26 -3.14 -1.11
N PHE A 126 -3.21 -2.50 -1.81
CA PHE A 126 -3.77 -3.00 -3.06
C PHE A 126 -2.68 -3.18 -4.12
N CYS A 127 -1.79 -2.20 -4.29
CA CYS A 127 -0.66 -2.30 -5.21
C CYS A 127 0.30 -3.43 -4.84
N ILE A 128 0.62 -3.61 -3.56
CA ILE A 128 1.48 -4.71 -3.09
C ILE A 128 0.84 -6.06 -3.42
N PHE A 129 -0.43 -6.25 -3.09
CA PHE A 129 -1.13 -7.52 -3.41
C PHE A 129 -1.21 -7.76 -4.91
N PHE A 130 -1.57 -6.74 -5.69
CA PHE A 130 -1.66 -6.83 -7.15
C PHE A 130 -0.30 -7.17 -7.78
N SER A 131 0.78 -6.52 -7.32
CA SER A 131 2.14 -6.81 -7.76
C SER A 131 2.54 -8.25 -7.47
N SER A 132 2.27 -8.73 -6.25
CA SER A 132 2.58 -10.11 -5.84
C SER A 132 1.75 -11.16 -6.59
N TRP A 133 0.53 -10.80 -7.00
CA TRP A 133 -0.36 -11.68 -7.77
C TRP A 133 0.10 -11.83 -9.22
N ASN A 134 0.54 -10.72 -9.84
CA ASN A 134 1.00 -10.74 -11.24
C ASN A 134 2.43 -11.30 -11.40
N LEU A 135 3.27 -11.20 -10.37
CA LEU A 135 4.63 -11.71 -10.41
C LEU A 135 4.93 -12.55 -9.16
N PRO A 136 4.32 -13.75 -9.05
CA PRO A 136 4.45 -14.60 -7.86
C PRO A 136 5.88 -15.13 -7.66
N SER A 137 6.71 -15.16 -8.71
CA SER A 137 8.12 -15.52 -8.62
C SER A 137 8.89 -14.64 -7.63
N MET A 138 8.47 -13.40 -7.39
CA MET A 138 9.08 -12.50 -6.38
C MET A 138 8.93 -12.99 -4.94
N LEU A 139 8.02 -13.91 -4.65
CA LEU A 139 7.81 -14.47 -3.31
C LEU A 139 8.59 -15.77 -3.07
N LYS A 140 9.05 -16.42 -4.14
CA LYS A 140 9.78 -17.69 -4.09
C LYS A 140 11.24 -17.42 -3.75
N THR A 141 11.73 -17.95 -2.63
CA THR A 141 13.14 -17.85 -2.26
C THR A 141 13.98 -18.64 -3.26
N ARG A 142 14.94 -17.98 -3.91
CA ARG A 142 15.91 -18.63 -4.80
C ARG A 142 17.08 -19.13 -3.98
N HIS A 143 17.61 -20.30 -4.35
CA HIS A 143 18.79 -20.87 -3.72
C HIS A 143 19.87 -21.13 -4.76
N CYS A 144 21.13 -20.96 -4.38
CA CYS A 144 22.25 -21.40 -5.21
C CYS A 144 22.37 -22.94 -5.16
N PRO A 145 23.16 -23.57 -6.05
CA PRO A 145 23.41 -25.02 -6.00
C PRO A 145 23.97 -25.53 -4.67
N ALA A 146 24.67 -24.67 -3.91
CA ALA A 146 25.19 -24.97 -2.58
C ALA A 146 24.16 -24.75 -1.44
N GLY A 147 22.92 -24.35 -1.74
CA GLY A 147 21.84 -24.19 -0.76
C GLY A 147 21.74 -22.83 -0.08
N HIS A 148 22.61 -21.86 -0.37
CA HIS A 148 22.46 -20.49 0.15
C HIS A 148 21.31 -19.73 -0.52
N GLU A 149 20.59 -18.91 0.25
CA GLU A 149 19.58 -17.99 -0.30
C GLU A 149 20.24 -16.93 -1.20
N VAL A 150 19.61 -16.67 -2.35
CA VAL A 150 20.07 -15.69 -3.33
C VAL A 150 18.95 -14.69 -3.61
N GLY A 151 19.29 -13.40 -3.68
CA GLY A 151 18.31 -12.37 -3.97
C GLY A 151 17.74 -12.47 -5.38
N HIS A 152 16.48 -12.08 -5.57
CA HIS A 152 15.79 -12.18 -6.85
C HIS A 152 16.51 -11.49 -8.02
N GLY A 153 17.23 -10.40 -7.74
CA GLY A 153 18.00 -9.66 -8.75
C GLY A 153 19.46 -10.09 -8.89
N ASP A 154 19.92 -11.05 -8.10
CA ASP A 154 21.33 -11.46 -8.07
C ASP A 154 21.54 -12.64 -9.01
N ASN A 155 22.49 -12.49 -9.93
CA ASN A 155 22.91 -13.58 -10.83
C ASN A 155 23.90 -14.54 -10.18
N PHE A 156 24.53 -14.11 -9.08
CA PHE A 156 25.54 -14.86 -8.35
C PHE A 156 25.22 -14.84 -6.86
N CYS A 157 25.55 -15.93 -6.16
CA CYS A 157 25.38 -16.01 -4.71
C CYS A 157 26.38 -15.07 -4.01
N PRO A 158 25.93 -14.18 -3.10
CA PRO A 158 26.82 -13.28 -2.38
C PRO A 158 27.74 -13.99 -1.39
N VAL A 159 27.41 -15.23 -1.00
CA VAL A 159 28.17 -16.02 -0.02
C VAL A 159 29.25 -16.88 -0.70
N CYS A 160 28.88 -17.64 -1.72
CA CYS A 160 29.79 -18.62 -2.35
C CYS A 160 30.21 -18.28 -3.78
N GLY A 161 29.68 -17.21 -4.38
CA GLY A 161 30.02 -16.77 -5.75
C GLY A 161 29.47 -17.66 -6.87
N LEU A 162 28.83 -18.79 -6.56
CA LEU A 162 28.21 -19.65 -7.58
C LEU A 162 27.06 -18.93 -8.30
N PRO A 163 26.83 -19.21 -9.60
CA PRO A 163 25.68 -18.66 -10.30
C PRO A 163 24.38 -19.10 -9.62
N ALA A 164 23.46 -18.16 -9.45
CA ALA A 164 22.12 -18.47 -8.98
C ALA A 164 21.47 -19.45 -9.96
N ALA A 165 20.87 -20.54 -9.46
CA ALA A 165 20.14 -21.45 -10.34
C ALA A 165 19.09 -20.63 -11.11
N GLN A 166 19.20 -20.61 -12.43
CA GLN A 166 18.17 -19.97 -13.26
C GLN A 166 16.93 -20.82 -13.09
N ASP A 167 15.83 -20.24 -12.59
CA ASP A 167 14.53 -20.88 -12.78
C ASP A 167 14.39 -21.00 -14.31
N SER A 168 14.42 -22.23 -14.81
CA SER A 168 14.18 -22.53 -16.22
C SER A 168 12.95 -21.74 -16.67
N PRO A 169 12.96 -21.06 -17.84
CA PRO A 169 11.74 -20.49 -18.37
C PRO A 169 10.75 -21.65 -18.48
N ASN A 170 9.67 -21.61 -17.71
CA ASN A 170 8.59 -22.57 -17.88
C ASN A 170 8.14 -22.47 -19.36
N PRO A 171 7.93 -23.60 -20.05
CA PRO A 171 7.35 -23.62 -21.39
C PRO A 171 5.93 -23.02 -21.40
#